data_AF-A0A2I8DG28-F1
#
_entry.id   AF-A0A2I8DG28-F1
#
_cell.length_a   1.000
_cell.length_b   1.000
_cell.length_c   1.000
_cell.angle_alpha   90.00
_cell.angle_beta   90.00
_cell.angle_gamma   90.00
#
_symmetry.space_group_name_H-M   'P 1'
#
loop_
_entity.id
_entity.type
_entity.pdbx_description
1 polymer ?
#
loop_
_entity_poly.entity_id
_entity_poly.type
_entity_poly.pdbx_seq_one_letter_code
_entity_poly.pdbx_strand_id
1 'polypeptide(L)'
;MFGKSQRAVFKPSVYQPGQRTRRMPRWLVLLLVGIGLGAGGVLFLQTNYGPQRLTVEQSEQLHSELSAANLERQRLQSQLEETTQQRDANKTGHEKLTSDLAEARSKIDALNKELVLFQDAMPPDPRGGNLGIRSATFKRAPGLLDFQVLVMREERQGAPFKGTLTFSIDGSYPNGRVATITPEGPTLNVDRYDYALGQLKLPEGFTPKVVVLRVMDGAQKQQAMRIYYVRN
;
A
#
# COMPACT_ATOMS: atom_id res chain seq x y z
N MET A 1 -19.13 140.33 33.85
CA MET A 1 -18.51 139.56 34.95
C MET A 1 -18.23 138.14 34.45
N PHE A 2 -16.97 137.69 34.57
CA PHE A 2 -16.40 136.32 34.47
C PHE A 2 -16.74 135.44 33.24
N GLY A 3 -15.83 134.69 32.62
CA GLY A 3 -14.44 134.33 32.91
C GLY A 3 -13.84 133.54 31.73
N LYS A 4 -12.50 133.55 31.62
CA LYS A 4 -11.69 132.89 30.58
C LYS A 4 -11.69 131.36 30.73
N SER A 5 -11.54 130.65 29.61
CA SER A 5 -10.67 129.46 29.55
C SER A 5 -10.14 129.22 28.13
N GLN A 6 -8.82 129.14 28.00
CA GLN A 6 -8.08 128.85 26.77
C GLN A 6 -8.25 127.38 26.34
N ARG A 7 -8.22 127.11 25.02
CA ARG A 7 -7.97 125.76 24.49
C ARG A 7 -6.91 125.80 23.39
N ALA A 8 -6.04 124.79 23.45
CA ALA A 8 -4.77 124.70 22.77
C ALA A 8 -4.88 124.50 21.25
N VAL A 9 -3.93 125.13 20.56
CA VAL A 9 -3.71 125.08 19.11
C VAL A 9 -3.05 123.76 18.74
N PHE A 10 -3.63 123.05 17.78
CA PHE A 10 -2.99 121.98 17.02
C PHE A 10 -3.02 122.36 15.53
N LYS A 11 -1.84 122.52 14.91
CA LYS A 11 -1.68 122.63 13.46
C LYS A 11 -1.01 121.34 12.95
N PRO A 12 -1.72 120.48 12.20
CA PRO A 12 -1.06 119.45 11.42
C PRO A 12 -0.74 119.96 10.01
N SER A 13 0.37 119.43 9.51
CA SER A 13 1.21 119.85 8.41
C SER A 13 0.65 119.63 7.00
N VAL A 14 1.20 120.42 6.10
CA VAL A 14 1.21 120.24 4.64
C VAL A 14 1.87 118.90 4.30
N TYR A 15 1.11 117.89 3.89
CA TYR A 15 1.62 116.80 3.05
C TYR A 15 0.49 116.21 2.23
N GLN A 16 0.53 116.51 0.94
CA GLN A 16 -0.30 115.89 -0.09
C GLN A 16 0.64 115.00 -0.94
N PRO A 17 0.56 113.67 -0.85
CA PRO A 17 1.20 112.81 -1.83
C PRO A 17 0.16 112.23 -2.80
N GLY A 18 0.50 112.32 -4.08
CA GLY A 18 -0.35 111.93 -5.21
C GLY A 18 -0.69 110.44 -5.29
N GLN A 19 -1.71 110.17 -6.10
CA GLN A 19 -2.23 108.85 -6.40
C GLN A 19 -1.17 107.95 -7.06
N ARG A 20 -0.88 106.80 -6.45
CA ARG A 20 -0.09 105.70 -7.06
C ARG A 20 -1.02 104.58 -7.48
N THR A 21 -0.96 104.20 -8.75
CA THR A 21 -1.71 103.09 -9.33
C THR A 21 -1.33 101.75 -8.67
N ARG A 22 -2.35 101.00 -8.22
CA ARG A 22 -2.21 99.65 -7.64
C ARG A 22 -1.75 98.66 -8.71
N ARG A 23 -0.44 98.48 -8.87
CA ARG A 23 0.09 97.22 -9.41
C ARG A 23 0.19 96.23 -8.26
N MET A 24 -0.47 95.08 -8.41
CA MET A 24 -0.35 94.01 -7.43
C MET A 24 1.13 93.65 -7.22
N PRO A 25 1.60 93.52 -5.97
CA PRO A 25 2.97 93.13 -5.69
C PRO A 25 3.27 91.78 -6.36
N ARG A 26 4.38 91.72 -7.11
CA ARG A 26 4.79 90.50 -7.86
C ARG A 26 4.90 89.26 -6.97
N TRP A 27 5.19 89.43 -5.68
CA TRP A 27 5.21 88.36 -4.69
C TRP A 27 3.82 87.70 -4.51
N LEU A 28 2.74 88.48 -4.50
CA LEU A 28 1.40 87.94 -4.29
C LEU A 28 0.93 87.09 -5.48
N VAL A 29 1.33 87.48 -6.69
CA VAL A 29 1.08 86.69 -7.91
C VAL A 29 1.85 85.37 -7.86
N LEU A 30 3.12 85.38 -7.44
CA LEU A 30 3.91 84.16 -7.26
C LEU A 30 3.31 83.23 -6.20
N LEU A 31 2.78 83.78 -5.11
CA LEU A 31 2.13 83.00 -4.06
C LEU A 31 0.84 82.35 -4.56
N LEU A 32 -0.02 83.07 -5.29
CA LEU A 32 -1.25 82.52 -5.84
C LEU A 32 -0.99 81.46 -6.93
N VAL A 33 0.02 81.67 -7.77
CA VAL A 33 0.45 80.68 -8.78
C VAL A 33 1.03 79.44 -8.09
N GLY A 34 1.82 79.61 -7.03
CA GLY A 34 2.33 78.50 -6.22
C GLY A 34 1.22 77.68 -5.55
N ILE A 35 0.20 78.34 -5.01
CA ILE A 35 -0.98 77.65 -4.44
C ILE A 35 -1.80 76.97 -5.54
N GLY A 36 -1.99 77.61 -6.69
CA GLY A 36 -2.69 77.02 -7.83
C GLY A 36 -1.98 75.77 -8.37
N LEU A 37 -0.65 75.82 -8.50
CA LEU A 37 0.17 74.68 -8.89
C LEU A 37 0.22 73.60 -7.80
N GLY A 38 0.23 73.98 -6.52
CA GLY A 38 0.18 73.05 -5.40
C GLY A 38 -1.16 72.32 -5.32
N ALA A 39 -2.27 73.06 -5.37
CA ALA A 39 -3.62 72.49 -5.35
C ALA A 39 -3.92 71.68 -6.62
N GLY A 40 -3.52 72.18 -7.79
CA GLY A 40 -3.63 71.48 -9.06
C GLY A 40 -2.77 70.21 -9.10
N GLY A 41 -1.56 70.26 -8.53
CA GLY A 41 -0.66 69.12 -8.40
C GLY A 41 -1.23 68.04 -7.50
N VAL A 42 -1.75 68.40 -6.32
CA VAL A 42 -2.38 67.46 -5.38
C VAL A 42 -3.64 66.82 -6.01
N LEU A 43 -4.48 67.61 -6.68
CA LEU A 43 -5.65 67.08 -7.37
C LEU A 43 -5.25 66.15 -8.53
N PHE A 44 -4.22 66.48 -9.30
CA PHE A 44 -3.73 65.65 -10.39
C PHE A 44 -3.13 64.32 -9.90
N LEU A 45 -2.36 64.34 -8.81
CA LEU A 45 -1.85 63.13 -8.17
C LEU A 45 -2.99 62.28 -7.61
N GLN A 46 -4.01 62.90 -7.01
CA GLN A 46 -5.15 62.19 -6.44
C GLN A 46 -6.08 61.59 -7.51
N THR A 47 -6.24 62.24 -8.67
CA THR A 47 -7.10 61.73 -9.76
C THR A 47 -6.41 60.68 -10.62
N ASN A 48 -5.10 60.82 -10.87
CA ASN A 48 -4.36 59.93 -11.77
C ASN A 48 -3.67 58.76 -11.05
N TYR A 49 -3.37 58.90 -9.74
CA TYR A 49 -2.71 57.87 -8.91
C TYR A 49 -3.45 57.58 -7.59
N GLY A 50 -4.67 58.07 -7.42
CA GLY A 50 -5.53 57.65 -6.31
C GLY A 50 -5.87 56.16 -6.43
N PRO A 51 -6.12 55.46 -5.30
CA PRO A 51 -6.55 54.07 -5.34
C PRO A 51 -7.77 53.98 -6.27
N GLN A 52 -7.71 53.11 -7.27
CA GLN A 52 -8.86 52.82 -8.14
C GLN A 52 -10.02 52.51 -7.21
N ARG A 53 -11.03 53.38 -7.20
CA ARG A 53 -12.26 53.12 -6.47
C ARG A 53 -12.92 51.99 -7.23
N LEU A 54 -12.68 50.76 -6.77
CA LEU A 54 -13.38 49.59 -7.29
C LEU A 54 -14.86 49.94 -7.28
N THR A 55 -15.50 49.85 -8.44
CA THR A 55 -16.96 49.93 -8.47
C THR A 55 -17.48 48.82 -7.57
N VAL A 56 -18.67 49.01 -6.97
CA VAL A 56 -19.26 48.02 -6.05
C VAL A 56 -19.29 46.63 -6.72
N GLU A 57 -19.60 46.59 -8.03
CA GLU A 57 -19.54 45.39 -8.86
C GLU A 57 -18.15 44.74 -8.96
N GLN A 58 -17.07 45.50 -9.15
CA GLN A 58 -15.72 44.94 -9.21
C GLN A 58 -15.26 44.39 -7.85
N SER A 59 -15.68 45.02 -6.75
CA SER A 59 -15.39 44.52 -5.40
C SER A 59 -16.14 43.23 -5.10
N GLU A 60 -17.41 43.14 -5.53
CA GLU A 60 -18.22 41.92 -5.41
C GLU A 60 -17.64 40.78 -6.26
N GLN A 61 -17.21 41.06 -7.50
CA GLN A 61 -16.53 40.09 -8.36
C GLN A 61 -15.23 39.58 -7.72
N LEU A 62 -14.35 40.47 -7.28
CA LEU A 62 -13.11 40.08 -6.58
C LEU A 62 -13.37 39.29 -5.30
N HIS A 63 -14.40 39.65 -4.53
CA HIS A 63 -14.76 38.91 -3.33
C HIS A 63 -15.26 37.50 -3.67
N SER A 64 -16.06 37.38 -4.74
CA SER A 64 -16.53 36.09 -5.25
C SER A 64 -15.38 35.20 -5.74
N GLU A 65 -14.43 35.74 -6.50
CA GLU A 65 -13.24 35.02 -6.98
C GLU A 65 -12.34 34.58 -5.83
N LEU A 66 -12.10 35.47 -4.85
CA LEU A 66 -11.33 35.15 -3.66
C LEU A 66 -12.01 34.03 -2.85
N SER A 67 -13.33 34.09 -2.71
CA SER A 67 -14.10 33.04 -2.02
C SER A 67 -14.03 31.70 -2.75
N ALA A 68 -14.15 31.70 -4.09
CA ALA A 68 -14.03 30.51 -4.92
C ALA A 68 -12.61 29.92 -4.85
N ALA A 69 -11.58 30.76 -4.93
CA ALA A 69 -10.19 30.33 -4.81
C ALA A 69 -9.88 29.77 -3.42
N ASN A 70 -10.46 30.32 -2.36
CA ASN A 70 -10.32 29.81 -0.99
C ASN A 70 -10.99 28.43 -0.85
N LEU A 71 -12.19 28.24 -1.43
CA LEU A 71 -12.87 26.94 -1.45
C LEU A 71 -12.06 25.89 -2.23
N GLU A 72 -11.53 26.26 -3.39
CA GLU A 72 -10.69 25.36 -4.20
C GLU A 72 -9.40 24.99 -3.45
N ARG A 73 -8.77 25.96 -2.75
CA ARG A 73 -7.62 25.69 -1.89
C ARG A 73 -7.94 24.69 -0.79
N GLN A 74 -9.06 24.85 -0.11
CA GLN A 74 -9.49 23.91 0.94
C GLN A 74 -9.73 22.51 0.37
N ARG A 75 -10.37 22.42 -0.80
CA ARG A 75 -10.60 21.15 -1.50
C ARG A 75 -9.29 20.46 -1.92
N LEU A 76 -8.34 21.22 -2.48
CA LEU A 76 -7.04 20.68 -2.87
C LEU A 76 -6.22 20.25 -1.66
N GLN A 77 -6.30 20.99 -0.55
CA GLN A 77 -5.68 20.59 0.72
C GLN A 77 -6.25 19.27 1.22
N SER A 78 -7.57 19.09 1.23
CA SER A 78 -8.18 17.82 1.66
C SER A 78 -7.82 16.65 0.73
N GLN A 79 -7.76 16.89 -0.59
CA GLN A 79 -7.34 15.86 -1.56
C GLN A 79 -5.86 15.47 -1.39
N LEU A 80 -5.01 16.45 -1.08
CA LEU A 80 -3.60 16.20 -0.81
C LEU A 80 -3.44 15.40 0.47
N GLU A 81 -4.14 15.77 1.55
CA GLU A 81 -4.14 15.03 2.80
C GLU A 81 -4.60 13.57 2.60
N GLU A 82 -5.71 13.36 1.90
CA GLU A 82 -6.21 12.02 1.58
C GLU A 82 -5.19 11.21 0.76
N THR A 83 -4.62 11.81 -0.30
CA THR A 83 -3.62 11.14 -1.14
C THR A 83 -2.34 10.83 -0.36
N THR A 84 -1.91 11.71 0.55
CA THR A 84 -0.76 11.46 1.42
C THR A 84 -1.04 10.31 2.37
N GLN A 85 -2.22 10.26 3.00
CA GLN A 85 -2.63 9.15 3.86
C GLN A 85 -2.68 7.82 3.10
N GLN A 86 -3.26 7.81 1.89
CA GLN A 86 -3.30 6.62 1.06
C GLN A 86 -1.90 6.16 0.64
N ARG A 87 -1.02 7.08 0.26
CA ARG A 87 0.38 6.78 -0.08
C ARG A 87 1.11 6.19 1.12
N ASP A 88 0.98 6.79 2.29
CA ASP A 88 1.66 6.34 3.50
C ASP A 88 1.14 4.97 3.94
N ALA A 89 -0.18 4.75 3.89
CA ALA A 89 -0.78 3.44 4.13
C ALA A 89 -0.27 2.38 3.14
N ASN A 90 -0.21 2.70 1.85
CA ASN A 90 0.33 1.79 0.83
C ASN A 90 1.82 1.51 1.05
N LYS A 91 2.60 2.52 1.42
CA LYS A 91 4.03 2.38 1.70
C LYS A 91 4.26 1.47 2.90
N THR A 92 3.58 1.71 4.02
CA THR A 92 3.67 0.86 5.21
C THR A 92 3.17 -0.56 4.93
N GLY A 93 2.10 -0.71 4.14
CA GLY A 93 1.62 -2.00 3.68
C GLY A 93 2.65 -2.76 2.86
N HIS A 94 3.32 -2.08 1.92
CA HIS A 94 4.40 -2.67 1.12
C HIS A 94 5.60 -3.06 1.98
N GLU A 95 6.06 -2.19 2.88
CA GLU A 95 7.14 -2.49 3.82
C GLU A 95 6.83 -3.74 4.66
N LYS A 96 5.61 -3.85 5.18
CA LYS A 96 5.15 -5.03 5.91
C LYS A 96 5.17 -6.29 5.05
N LEU A 97 4.60 -6.24 3.85
CA LEU A 97 4.62 -7.38 2.92
C LEU A 97 6.05 -7.81 2.57
N THR A 98 6.97 -6.87 2.39
CA THR A 98 8.38 -7.20 2.12
C THR A 98 9.04 -7.88 3.31
N SER A 99 8.75 -7.44 4.54
CA SER A 99 9.23 -8.06 5.77
C SER A 99 8.65 -9.47 5.93
N ASP A 100 7.34 -9.64 5.78
CA ASP A 100 6.65 -10.92 5.92
C ASP A 100 7.18 -11.93 4.89
N LEU A 101 7.44 -11.48 3.65
CA LEU A 101 8.01 -12.30 2.59
C LEU A 101 9.45 -12.72 2.94
N ALA A 102 10.29 -11.81 3.45
CA ALA A 102 11.64 -12.14 3.89
C ALA A 102 11.64 -13.16 5.03
N GLU A 103 10.75 -13.00 6.01
CA GLU A 103 10.58 -13.94 7.12
C GLU A 103 10.10 -15.31 6.63
N ALA A 104 9.11 -15.36 5.73
CA ALA A 104 8.62 -16.61 5.15
C ALA A 104 9.73 -17.35 4.37
N ARG A 105 10.55 -16.64 3.60
CA ARG A 105 11.71 -17.22 2.92
C ARG A 105 12.72 -17.80 3.90
N SER A 106 13.06 -17.06 4.96
CA SER A 106 13.97 -17.54 6.00
C SER A 106 13.43 -18.80 6.71
N LYS A 107 12.12 -18.85 6.98
CA LYS A 107 11.46 -20.05 7.53
C LYS A 107 11.53 -21.24 6.58
N ILE A 108 11.30 -21.04 5.29
CA ILE A 108 11.42 -22.09 4.28
C ILE A 108 12.87 -22.62 4.23
N ASP A 109 13.87 -21.73 4.25
CA ASP A 109 15.28 -22.13 4.25
C ASP A 109 15.67 -22.91 5.51
N ALA A 110 15.15 -22.50 6.67
CA ALA A 110 15.35 -23.22 7.93
C ALA A 110 14.71 -24.62 7.88
N LEU A 111 13.44 -24.71 7.46
CA LEU A 111 12.73 -25.99 7.30
C LEU A 111 13.43 -26.91 6.28
N ASN A 112 13.96 -26.36 5.19
CA ASN A 112 14.72 -27.13 4.20
C ASN A 112 16.01 -27.70 4.81
N LYS A 113 16.76 -26.90 5.59
CA LYS A 113 17.96 -27.37 6.29
C LYS A 113 17.64 -28.45 7.31
N GLU A 114 16.59 -28.25 8.11
CA GLU A 114 16.11 -29.25 9.07
C GLU A 114 15.68 -30.55 8.35
N LEU A 115 14.97 -30.43 7.23
CA LEU A 115 14.56 -31.58 6.44
C LEU A 115 15.77 -32.35 5.90
N VAL A 116 16.81 -31.67 5.40
CA VAL A 116 18.07 -32.32 4.98
C VAL A 116 18.75 -33.02 6.15
N LEU A 117 18.80 -32.38 7.33
CA LEU A 117 19.37 -32.98 8.54
C LEU A 117 18.62 -34.25 8.95
N PHE A 118 17.28 -34.22 8.98
CA PHE A 118 16.47 -35.40 9.27
C PHE A 118 16.65 -36.49 8.22
N GLN A 119 16.82 -36.12 6.95
CA GLN A 119 17.12 -37.08 5.89
C GLN A 119 18.48 -37.76 6.07
N ASP A 120 19.50 -37.03 6.53
CA ASP A 120 20.83 -37.58 6.76
C ASP A 120 20.89 -38.46 8.02
N ALA A 121 20.02 -38.21 8.99
CA ALA A 121 19.90 -39.02 10.20
C ALA A 121 19.04 -40.29 10.00
N MET A 122 18.34 -40.45 8.87
CA MET A 122 17.53 -41.65 8.62
C MET A 122 18.40 -42.87 8.31
N PRO A 123 18.15 -44.02 8.99
CA PRO A 123 18.90 -45.23 8.71
C PRO A 123 18.54 -45.80 7.33
N PRO A 124 19.45 -46.58 6.71
CA PRO A 124 19.16 -47.28 5.46
C PRO A 124 17.99 -48.25 5.64
N ASP A 125 17.25 -48.51 4.56
CA ASP A 125 16.16 -49.50 4.60
C ASP A 125 16.77 -50.89 4.90
N PRO A 126 16.30 -51.61 5.95
CA PRO A 126 16.84 -52.91 6.33
C PRO A 126 16.73 -53.97 5.21
N ARG A 127 15.93 -53.72 4.16
CA ARG A 127 15.80 -54.61 3.00
C ARG A 127 16.92 -54.45 1.97
N GLY A 128 17.84 -53.49 2.17
CA GLY A 128 19.06 -53.34 1.36
C GLY A 128 18.84 -52.90 -0.10
N GLY A 129 17.63 -52.45 -0.46
CA GLY A 129 17.31 -51.93 -1.78
C GLY A 129 17.60 -50.43 -1.91
N ASN A 130 17.94 -49.97 -3.11
CA ASN A 130 18.15 -48.54 -3.39
C ASN A 130 16.85 -47.73 -3.22
N LEU A 131 15.68 -48.34 -3.46
CA LEU A 131 14.38 -47.70 -3.32
C LEU A 131 13.58 -48.39 -2.19
N GLY A 132 13.01 -47.61 -1.29
CA GLY A 132 12.28 -48.12 -0.14
C GLY A 132 11.03 -47.30 0.19
N ILE A 133 9.94 -47.98 0.55
CA ILE A 133 8.75 -47.33 1.13
C ILE A 133 9.05 -47.08 2.60
N ARG A 134 9.19 -45.82 3.02
CA ARG A 134 9.64 -45.45 4.37
C ARG A 134 8.49 -45.39 5.35
N SER A 135 7.42 -44.72 4.97
CA SER A 135 6.21 -44.64 5.79
C SER A 135 4.98 -44.71 4.91
N ALA A 136 3.91 -45.26 5.49
CA ALA A 136 2.58 -45.13 4.92
C ALA A 136 1.58 -45.05 6.06
N THR A 137 0.58 -44.18 5.89
CA THR A 137 -0.54 -44.05 6.82
C THR A 137 -1.82 -44.20 6.01
N PHE A 138 -2.76 -44.95 6.58
CA PHE A 138 -4.07 -45.19 6.01
C PHE A 138 -5.14 -44.86 7.04
N LYS A 139 -6.14 -44.07 6.63
CA LYS A 139 -7.30 -43.72 7.47
C LYS A 139 -8.58 -44.06 6.72
N ARG A 140 -9.51 -44.70 7.41
CA ARG A 140 -10.80 -45.07 6.82
C ARG A 140 -11.72 -43.86 6.77
N ALA A 141 -12.39 -43.70 5.66
CA ALA A 141 -13.49 -42.77 5.46
C ALA A 141 -14.68 -43.52 4.83
N PRO A 142 -15.92 -43.01 4.91
CA PRO A 142 -17.09 -43.67 4.32
C PRO A 142 -16.89 -43.92 2.81
N GLY A 143 -16.78 -45.19 2.42
CA GLY A 143 -16.52 -45.61 1.02
C GLY A 143 -15.12 -45.24 0.48
N LEU A 144 -14.22 -44.75 1.33
CA LEU A 144 -12.93 -44.20 0.94
C LEU A 144 -11.80 -44.68 1.86
N LEU A 145 -10.58 -44.68 1.34
CA LEU A 145 -9.36 -44.89 2.11
C LEU A 145 -8.39 -43.75 1.82
N ASP A 146 -8.21 -42.86 2.80
CA ASP A 146 -7.19 -41.82 2.74
C ASP A 146 -5.82 -42.48 2.90
N PHE A 147 -4.88 -42.09 2.05
CA PHE A 147 -3.51 -42.58 2.12
C PHE A 147 -2.50 -41.44 2.09
N GLN A 148 -1.39 -41.67 2.80
CA GLN A 148 -0.18 -40.89 2.70
C GLN A 148 0.99 -41.86 2.67
N VAL A 149 1.80 -41.83 1.62
CA VAL A 149 2.94 -42.73 1.42
C VAL A 149 4.19 -41.92 1.14
N LEU A 150 5.29 -42.25 1.83
CA LEU A 150 6.62 -41.69 1.58
C LEU A 150 7.51 -42.78 0.99
N VAL A 151 8.05 -42.51 -0.20
CA VAL A 151 9.04 -43.35 -0.87
C VAL A 151 10.36 -42.60 -0.87
N MET A 152 11.44 -43.30 -0.54
CA MET A 152 12.78 -42.72 -0.54
C MET A 152 13.76 -43.59 -1.29
N ARG A 153 14.75 -42.92 -1.88
CA ARG A 153 15.93 -43.54 -2.44
C ARG A 153 17.11 -43.38 -1.49
N GLU A 154 17.92 -44.43 -1.38
CA GLU A 154 19.16 -44.45 -0.60
C GLU A 154 20.29 -43.70 -1.33
N GLU A 155 20.45 -43.98 -2.63
CA GLU A 155 21.45 -43.33 -3.46
C GLU A 155 21.06 -41.86 -3.76
N ARG A 156 22.00 -40.96 -3.52
CA ARG A 156 21.79 -39.50 -3.65
C ARG A 156 22.12 -38.96 -5.04
N GLN A 157 22.60 -39.82 -5.93
CA GLN A 157 23.12 -39.43 -7.24
C GLN A 157 22.44 -40.23 -8.35
N GLY A 158 22.37 -39.64 -9.54
CA GLY A 158 21.77 -40.24 -10.73
C GLY A 158 20.41 -39.64 -11.08
N ALA A 159 19.76 -40.22 -12.10
CA ALA A 159 18.49 -39.73 -12.59
C ALA A 159 17.32 -40.05 -11.62
N PRO A 160 16.29 -39.19 -11.55
CA PRO A 160 15.06 -39.49 -10.83
C PRO A 160 14.40 -40.79 -11.31
N PHE A 161 13.80 -41.51 -10.37
CA PHE A 161 13.22 -42.83 -10.56
C PHE A 161 11.78 -42.57 -10.91
N LYS A 162 11.41 -43.00 -12.12
CA LYS A 162 10.05 -42.89 -12.61
C LYS A 162 9.40 -44.25 -12.51
N GLY A 163 8.32 -44.31 -11.75
CA GLY A 163 7.61 -45.56 -11.49
C GLY A 163 6.14 -45.32 -11.15
N THR A 164 5.49 -46.37 -10.70
CA THR A 164 4.08 -46.33 -10.27
C THR A 164 3.94 -46.97 -8.90
N LEU A 165 3.12 -46.35 -8.06
CA LEU A 165 2.69 -46.94 -6.80
C LEU A 165 1.47 -47.82 -7.09
N THR A 166 1.47 -49.05 -6.60
CA THR A 166 0.33 -49.96 -6.70
C THR A 166 -0.11 -50.41 -5.32
N PHE A 167 -1.42 -50.59 -5.18
CA PHE A 167 -2.07 -50.96 -3.92
C PHE A 167 -2.73 -52.32 -4.08
N SER A 168 -2.60 -53.17 -3.08
CA SER A 168 -3.40 -54.39 -2.92
C SER A 168 -3.98 -54.36 -1.51
N ILE A 169 -5.29 -54.16 -1.42
CA ILE A 169 -6.01 -53.90 -0.18
C ILE A 169 -6.81 -55.14 0.19
N ASP A 170 -6.45 -55.77 1.29
CA ASP A 170 -7.17 -56.90 1.85
C ASP A 170 -8.15 -56.43 2.92
N GLY A 171 -9.37 -56.93 2.86
CA GLY A 171 -10.43 -56.54 3.76
C GLY A 171 -11.60 -57.50 3.75
N SER A 172 -12.68 -57.13 4.45
CA SER A 172 -13.87 -57.96 4.59
C SER A 172 -15.15 -57.15 4.47
N TYR A 173 -16.19 -57.80 3.97
CA TYR A 173 -17.57 -57.29 3.93
C TYR A 173 -18.34 -57.66 5.21
N PRO A 174 -19.50 -57.02 5.48
CA PRO A 174 -20.29 -57.30 6.68
C PRO A 174 -20.86 -58.73 6.70
N ASN A 175 -21.00 -59.36 5.52
CA ASN A 175 -21.42 -60.75 5.36
C ASN A 175 -20.29 -61.78 5.61
N GLY A 176 -19.12 -61.35 6.07
CA GLY A 176 -17.97 -62.20 6.34
C GLY A 176 -17.10 -62.56 5.13
N ARG A 177 -17.50 -62.17 3.91
CA ARG A 177 -16.69 -62.41 2.70
C ARG A 177 -15.40 -61.59 2.75
N VAL A 178 -14.27 -62.24 2.53
CA VAL A 178 -12.96 -61.58 2.36
C VAL A 178 -12.75 -61.26 0.88
N ALA A 179 -12.16 -60.10 0.59
CA ALA A 179 -11.78 -59.74 -0.76
C ALA A 179 -10.48 -58.92 -0.78
N THR A 180 -9.80 -58.98 -1.91
CA THR A 180 -8.64 -58.15 -2.24
C THR A 180 -9.03 -57.19 -3.35
N ILE A 181 -8.74 -55.91 -3.16
CA ILE A 181 -8.99 -54.86 -4.15
C ILE A 181 -7.66 -54.25 -4.57
N THR A 182 -7.48 -54.07 -5.87
CA THR A 182 -6.22 -53.58 -6.44
C THR A 182 -6.49 -52.26 -7.18
N PRO A 183 -6.66 -51.14 -6.46
CA PRO A 183 -6.85 -49.86 -7.12
C PRO A 183 -5.54 -49.37 -7.76
N GLU A 184 -5.67 -48.65 -8.87
CA GLU A 184 -4.54 -47.97 -9.48
C GLU A 184 -4.02 -46.85 -8.56
N GLY A 185 -2.71 -46.67 -8.53
CA GLY A 185 -2.06 -45.64 -7.75
C GLY A 185 -1.37 -44.58 -8.61
N PRO A 186 -0.89 -43.51 -7.97
CA PRO A 186 -0.23 -42.42 -8.68
C PRO A 186 1.12 -42.85 -9.25
N THR A 187 1.55 -42.13 -10.28
CA THR A 187 2.93 -42.17 -10.75
C THR A 187 3.84 -41.52 -9.70
N LEU A 188 5.07 -42.01 -9.62
CA LEU A 188 6.11 -41.50 -8.73
C LEU A 188 7.28 -40.97 -9.56
N ASN A 189 7.85 -39.85 -9.11
CA ASN A 189 9.08 -39.28 -9.64
C ASN A 189 10.06 -39.03 -8.48
N VAL A 190 10.69 -40.11 -8.03
CA VAL A 190 11.53 -40.12 -6.83
C VAL A 190 12.92 -39.65 -7.20
N ASP A 191 13.28 -38.42 -6.85
CA ASP A 191 14.68 -37.98 -6.85
C ASP A 191 15.40 -38.59 -5.63
N ARG A 192 15.36 -37.90 -4.48
CA ARG A 192 15.72 -38.48 -3.17
C ARG A 192 14.51 -39.05 -2.43
N TYR A 193 13.36 -38.39 -2.54
CA TYR A 193 12.10 -38.84 -1.99
C TYR A 193 10.95 -38.36 -2.87
N ASP A 194 9.81 -39.02 -2.73
CA ASP A 194 8.54 -38.56 -3.27
C ASP A 194 7.44 -38.94 -2.28
N TYR A 195 6.38 -38.15 -2.26
CA TYR A 195 5.23 -38.42 -1.41
C TYR A 195 3.96 -38.51 -2.24
N ALA A 196 3.16 -39.53 -1.95
CA ALA A 196 1.86 -39.72 -2.57
C ALA A 196 0.78 -39.55 -1.51
N LEU A 197 -0.14 -38.62 -1.76
CA LEU A 197 -1.33 -38.39 -0.94
C LEU A 197 -2.57 -38.46 -1.80
N GLY A 198 -3.67 -38.96 -1.24
CA GLY A 198 -4.93 -39.06 -1.94
C GLY A 198 -5.95 -39.95 -1.25
N GLN A 199 -6.99 -40.28 -2.01
CA GLN A 199 -8.09 -41.12 -1.55
C GLN A 199 -8.35 -42.23 -2.55
N LEU A 200 -8.51 -43.46 -2.05
CA LEU A 200 -8.89 -44.60 -2.88
C LEU A 200 -10.37 -44.89 -2.67
N LYS A 201 -11.12 -45.01 -3.77
CA LYS A 201 -12.52 -45.44 -3.73
C LYS A 201 -12.59 -46.92 -3.43
N LEU A 202 -13.36 -47.28 -2.41
CA LEU A 202 -13.60 -48.66 -2.02
C LEU A 202 -15.04 -49.06 -2.36
N PRO A 203 -15.30 -50.33 -2.71
CA PRO A 203 -16.64 -50.86 -2.85
C PRO A 203 -17.46 -50.67 -1.57
N GLU A 204 -18.76 -50.50 -1.74
CA GLU A 204 -19.67 -50.28 -0.63
C GLU A 204 -19.66 -51.47 0.36
N GLY A 205 -19.60 -51.17 1.65
CA GLY A 205 -19.52 -52.17 2.72
C GLY A 205 -18.14 -52.83 2.88
N PHE A 206 -17.15 -52.53 2.04
CA PHE A 206 -15.81 -53.10 2.20
C PHE A 206 -15.04 -52.44 3.35
N THR A 207 -14.61 -53.23 4.32
CA THR A 207 -13.77 -52.76 5.44
C THR A 207 -12.31 -53.13 5.20
N PRO A 208 -11.43 -52.17 4.88
CA PRO A 208 -10.02 -52.43 4.60
C PRO A 208 -9.26 -52.72 5.89
N LYS A 209 -8.44 -53.79 5.90
CA LYS A 209 -7.67 -54.25 7.07
C LYS A 209 -6.17 -54.14 6.85
N VAL A 210 -5.70 -54.58 5.69
CA VAL A 210 -4.28 -54.61 5.35
C VAL A 210 -4.10 -53.98 3.98
N VAL A 211 -3.06 -53.17 3.83
CA VAL A 211 -2.65 -52.58 2.56
C VAL A 211 -1.24 -53.05 2.25
N VAL A 212 -1.08 -53.73 1.11
CA VAL A 212 0.20 -54.05 0.52
C VAL A 212 0.50 -53.01 -0.54
N LEU A 213 1.60 -52.29 -0.33
CA LEU A 213 2.13 -51.32 -1.28
C LEU A 213 3.26 -51.95 -2.08
N ARG A 214 3.29 -51.68 -3.39
CA ARG A 214 4.43 -52.01 -4.26
C ARG A 214 4.79 -50.83 -5.12
N VAL A 215 6.08 -50.61 -5.31
CA VAL A 215 6.61 -49.64 -6.27
C VAL A 215 7.13 -50.40 -7.47
N MET A 216 6.58 -50.07 -8.64
CA MET A 216 6.89 -50.71 -9.92
C MET A 216 7.68 -49.73 -10.80
N ASP A 217 8.68 -50.20 -11.52
CA ASP A 217 9.38 -49.39 -12.52
C ASP A 217 8.63 -49.38 -13.88
N GLY A 218 9.19 -48.67 -14.87
CA GLY A 218 8.61 -48.61 -16.22
C GLY A 218 8.55 -49.96 -16.95
N ALA A 219 9.31 -50.96 -16.51
CA ALA A 219 9.29 -52.33 -17.02
C ALA A 219 8.37 -53.25 -16.20
N GLN A 220 7.53 -52.69 -15.31
CA GLN A 220 6.66 -53.44 -14.40
C GLN A 220 7.42 -54.40 -13.48
N LYS A 221 8.68 -54.10 -13.16
CA LYS A 221 9.45 -54.84 -12.16
C LYS A 221 9.27 -54.17 -10.80
N GLN A 222 8.98 -55.00 -9.80
CA GLN A 222 8.85 -54.54 -8.40
C GLN A 222 10.22 -54.13 -7.86
N GLN A 223 10.31 -52.89 -7.39
CA GLN A 223 11.52 -52.32 -6.80
C GLN A 223 11.42 -52.24 -5.27
N ALA A 224 10.22 -52.00 -4.74
CA ALA A 224 9.96 -51.97 -3.31
C ALA A 224 8.58 -52.55 -2.98
N MET A 225 8.44 -53.11 -1.78
CA MET A 225 7.16 -53.58 -1.26
C MET A 225 7.08 -53.32 0.24
N ARG A 226 5.91 -52.98 0.78
CA ARG A 226 5.69 -52.88 2.23
C ARG A 226 4.23 -53.10 2.60
N ILE A 227 4.01 -53.67 3.78
CA ILE A 227 2.67 -54.03 4.28
C ILE A 227 2.35 -53.13 5.47
N TYR A 228 1.13 -52.59 5.48
CA TYR A 228 0.63 -51.72 6.53
C TYR A 228 -0.77 -52.17 6.98
N TYR A 229 -1.03 -52.02 8.27
CA TYR A 229 -2.38 -52.20 8.81
C TYR A 229 -3.15 -50.89 8.73
N VAL A 230 -4.42 -50.97 8.33
CA VAL A 230 -5.31 -49.82 8.30
C VAL A 230 -5.78 -49.53 9.71
N ARG A 231 -5.46 -48.34 10.21
CA ARG A 231 -5.90 -47.89 11.53
C ARG A 231 -7.34 -47.40 11.45
N ASN A 232 -8.06 -47.56 12.57
CA ASN A 232 -9.39 -46.99 12.75
C ASN A 232 -9.30 -45.47 12.84
#